data_AF-A0A2H0M086-F1
#
_entry.id   AF-A0A2H0M086-F1
#
_cell.length_a   1.000
_cell.length_b   1.000
_cell.length_c   1.000
_cell.angle_alpha   90.00
_cell.angle_beta   90.00
_cell.angle_gamma   90.00
#
_symmetry.space_group_name_H-M   'P 1'
#
loop_
_entity.id
_entity.type
_entity.pdbx_description
1 polymer ?
#
loop_
_entity_poly.entity_id
_entity_poly.type
_entity_poly.pdbx_seq_one_letter_code
_entity_poly.pdbx_strand_id
1 'polypeptide(L)'
;MEEINSPFPRLKLIVTQVLGVCYHGYKIGDEIILEDFTHAPKHFCLGLAHALFPVIYALSFGAKFGFRDNQRSLLVTCPDGGKLEFKAEILDKQGKVEEIPRDPEHKGPNPKKMIIEVVQAKGKCTFGYKVGDKWETQGLKCIPGFCGAAFHTAFPALFALNFGARFFFMSDLDSIDTVTCPDGGNIIFKVTRIQERK
;
A
#
# COMPACT_ATOMS: atom_id res chain seq x y z
N MET A 1 1.55 21.33 -17.71
CA MET A 1 2.05 20.30 -16.78
C MET A 1 2.98 19.44 -17.59
N GLU A 2 4.23 19.31 -17.17
CA GLU A 2 5.18 18.41 -17.84
C GLU A 2 4.60 16.99 -17.81
N GLU A 3 4.79 16.24 -18.89
CA GLU A 3 4.32 14.87 -19.02
C GLU A 3 5.12 14.00 -18.03
N ILE A 4 4.44 13.40 -17.05
CA ILE A 4 5.08 12.55 -16.04
C ILE A 4 5.45 11.22 -16.71
N ASN A 5 6.74 11.00 -16.96
CA ASN A 5 7.26 9.74 -17.48
C ASN A 5 7.47 8.75 -16.32
N SER A 6 6.43 7.98 -15.98
CA SER A 6 6.45 7.00 -14.90
C SER A 6 6.28 5.56 -15.42
N PRO A 7 7.01 4.57 -14.86
CA PRO A 7 6.80 3.16 -15.19
C PRO A 7 5.56 2.57 -14.49
N PHE A 8 4.91 3.33 -13.61
CA PHE A 8 3.80 2.86 -12.78
C PHE A 8 2.45 3.18 -13.43
N PRO A 9 1.42 2.38 -13.13
CA PRO A 9 0.09 2.60 -13.67
C PRO A 9 -0.58 3.81 -12.99
N ARG A 10 -1.40 4.52 -13.78
CA ARG A 10 -2.29 5.57 -13.30
C ARG A 10 -3.38 4.98 -12.43
N LEU A 11 -3.91 5.77 -11.51
CA LEU A 11 -5.01 5.35 -10.63
C LEU A 11 -6.18 6.31 -10.72
N LYS A 12 -7.38 5.76 -10.62
CA LYS A 12 -8.64 6.51 -10.56
C LYS A 12 -9.25 6.34 -9.18
N LEU A 13 -9.58 7.45 -8.54
CA LEU A 13 -10.41 7.47 -7.34
C LEU A 13 -11.80 7.99 -7.72
N ILE A 14 -12.84 7.33 -7.23
CA ILE A 14 -14.22 7.80 -7.35
C ILE A 14 -14.78 7.97 -5.95
N VAL A 15 -15.33 9.14 -5.64
CA VAL A 15 -16.03 9.35 -4.36
C VAL A 15 -17.35 8.60 -4.41
N THR A 16 -17.48 7.54 -3.61
CA THR A 16 -18.68 6.71 -3.57
C THR A 16 -19.68 7.17 -2.52
N GLN A 17 -19.20 7.80 -1.44
CA GLN A 17 -20.05 8.28 -0.34
C GLN A 17 -19.50 9.55 0.32
N VAL A 18 -20.41 10.39 0.79
CA VAL A 18 -20.14 11.56 1.64
C VAL A 18 -21.16 11.58 2.78
N LEU A 19 -20.72 11.24 3.97
CA LEU A 19 -21.51 11.12 5.21
C LEU A 19 -21.29 12.29 6.18
N GLY A 20 -20.38 13.22 5.84
CA GLY A 20 -20.10 14.40 6.65
C GLY A 20 -19.39 15.50 5.87
N VAL A 21 -18.99 16.56 6.57
CA VAL A 21 -18.34 17.72 5.94
C VAL A 21 -16.92 17.37 5.47
N CYS A 22 -16.66 17.58 4.19
CA CYS A 22 -15.31 17.49 3.60
C CYS A 22 -14.65 18.88 3.58
N TYR A 23 -13.51 19.04 4.25
CA TYR A 23 -12.74 20.29 4.17
C TYR A 23 -12.15 20.56 2.78
N HIS A 24 -12.01 19.51 1.97
CA HIS A 24 -11.51 19.60 0.60
C HIS A 24 -12.61 19.78 -0.46
N GLY A 25 -13.88 19.73 -0.04
CA GLY A 25 -15.03 19.95 -0.91
C GLY A 25 -15.37 18.80 -1.87
N TYR A 26 -14.81 17.60 -1.69
CA TYR A 26 -15.13 16.43 -2.51
C TYR A 26 -16.62 16.04 -2.38
N LYS A 27 -17.22 15.65 -3.49
CA LYS A 27 -18.63 15.29 -3.65
C LYS A 27 -18.77 13.89 -4.23
N ILE A 28 -19.90 13.24 -3.97
CA ILE A 28 -20.22 11.93 -4.58
C ILE A 28 -20.13 12.03 -6.09
N GLY A 29 -19.43 11.08 -6.71
CA GLY A 29 -19.20 11.04 -8.16
C GLY A 29 -17.98 11.83 -8.63
N ASP A 30 -17.31 12.61 -7.76
CA ASP A 30 -16.05 13.24 -8.13
C ASP A 30 -15.02 12.17 -8.51
N GLU A 31 -14.36 12.41 -9.65
CA GLU A 31 -13.27 11.57 -10.14
C GLU A 31 -11.93 12.27 -9.95
N ILE A 32 -10.96 11.56 -9.39
CA ILE A 32 -9.62 12.05 -9.14
C ILE A 32 -8.64 11.09 -9.80
N ILE A 33 -7.81 11.59 -10.72
CA ILE A 33 -6.80 10.78 -11.40
C ILE A 33 -5.43 11.07 -10.80
N LEU A 34 -4.76 10.02 -10.33
CA LEU A 34 -3.36 10.05 -9.93
C LEU A 34 -2.54 9.53 -11.10
N GLU A 35 -1.47 10.25 -11.47
CA GLU A 35 -0.60 9.80 -12.57
C GLU A 35 0.15 8.52 -12.20
N ASP A 36 0.47 8.35 -10.91
CA ASP A 36 0.83 7.09 -10.29
C ASP A 36 0.68 7.19 -8.76
N PHE A 37 1.12 6.17 -8.02
CA PHE A 37 1.05 6.19 -6.56
C PHE A 37 1.98 7.21 -5.87
N THR A 38 2.89 7.84 -6.61
CA THR A 38 3.88 8.84 -6.15
C THR A 38 3.52 10.27 -6.56
N HIS A 39 2.70 10.47 -7.59
CA HIS A 39 2.34 11.77 -8.15
C HIS A 39 0.85 12.07 -7.95
N ALA A 40 0.53 12.62 -6.78
CA ALA A 40 -0.81 13.09 -6.48
C ALA A 40 -1.16 14.40 -7.23
N PRO A 41 -2.45 14.67 -7.51
CA PRO A 41 -2.90 15.93 -8.09
C PRO A 41 -2.51 17.16 -7.27
N LYS A 42 -2.51 18.32 -7.93
CA LYS A 42 -2.32 19.60 -7.24
C LYS A 42 -3.43 19.80 -6.20
N HIS A 43 -3.04 20.21 -4.98
CA HIS A 43 -3.95 20.33 -3.84
C HIS A 43 -4.68 19.02 -3.54
N PHE A 44 -3.99 17.89 -3.48
CA PHE A 44 -4.60 16.65 -3.03
C PHE A 44 -4.67 16.59 -1.49
N CYS A 45 -5.74 16.01 -0.95
CA CYS A 45 -5.91 15.88 0.50
C CYS A 45 -4.82 14.95 1.09
N LEU A 46 -3.91 15.51 1.89
CA LEU A 46 -2.81 14.74 2.50
C LEU A 46 -3.29 13.69 3.50
N GLY A 47 -4.40 13.94 4.20
CA GLY A 47 -5.02 12.93 5.08
C GLY A 47 -5.52 11.73 4.27
N LEU A 48 -6.17 11.98 3.14
CA LEU A 48 -6.56 10.90 2.21
C LEU A 48 -5.32 10.21 1.65
N ALA A 49 -4.31 10.96 1.19
CA ALA A 49 -3.06 10.39 0.68
C ALA A 49 -2.45 9.39 1.68
N HIS A 50 -2.45 9.74 2.97
CA HIS A 50 -1.94 8.87 4.01
C HIS A 50 -2.72 7.56 4.15
N ALA A 51 -4.06 7.63 4.23
CA ALA A 51 -4.92 6.46 4.36
C ALA A 51 -4.95 5.59 3.08
N LEU A 52 -4.84 6.23 1.92
CA LEU A 52 -4.90 5.63 0.60
C LEU A 52 -3.60 4.93 0.20
N PHE A 53 -2.46 5.42 0.66
CA PHE A 53 -1.15 5.00 0.17
C PHE A 53 -0.92 3.48 0.16
N PRO A 54 -1.19 2.71 1.24
CA PRO A 54 -0.99 1.26 1.22
C PRO A 54 -1.78 0.54 0.12
N VAL A 55 -2.97 1.06 -0.20
CA VAL A 55 -3.88 0.48 -1.18
C VAL A 55 -3.40 0.73 -2.60
N ILE A 56 -3.11 1.99 -2.93
CA ILE A 56 -2.65 2.35 -4.28
C ILE A 56 -1.26 1.76 -4.55
N TYR A 57 -0.40 1.72 -3.54
CA TYR A 57 0.90 1.05 -3.60
C TYR A 57 0.74 -0.45 -3.93
N ALA A 58 -0.14 -1.16 -3.22
CA ALA A 58 -0.41 -2.57 -3.48
C ALA A 58 -0.99 -2.82 -4.89
N LEU A 59 -1.98 -2.02 -5.31
CA LEU A 59 -2.59 -2.13 -6.64
C LEU A 59 -1.55 -1.92 -7.74
N SER A 60 -0.70 -0.91 -7.63
CA SER A 60 0.37 -0.60 -8.59
C SER A 60 1.37 -1.75 -8.77
N PHE A 61 1.53 -2.61 -7.76
CA PHE A 61 2.39 -3.80 -7.81
C PHE A 61 1.62 -5.12 -8.01
N GLY A 62 0.40 -5.04 -8.52
CA GLY A 62 -0.35 -6.21 -8.97
C GLY A 62 -1.15 -6.95 -7.90
N ALA A 63 -1.32 -6.36 -6.70
CA ALA A 63 -2.18 -6.96 -5.67
C ALA A 63 -3.62 -7.18 -6.16
N LYS A 64 -4.25 -8.26 -5.68
CA LYS A 64 -5.63 -8.60 -6.04
C LYS A 64 -6.47 -8.81 -4.79
N PHE A 65 -7.62 -8.17 -4.75
CA PHE A 65 -8.59 -8.30 -3.66
C PHE A 65 -9.72 -9.24 -4.10
N GLY A 66 -9.51 -10.55 -3.96
CA GLY A 66 -10.44 -11.59 -4.42
C GLY A 66 -11.88 -11.47 -3.89
N PHE A 67 -12.08 -10.74 -2.78
CA PHE A 67 -13.37 -10.45 -2.16
C PHE A 67 -14.12 -9.25 -2.76
N ARG A 68 -13.54 -8.53 -3.72
CA ARG A 68 -14.14 -7.36 -4.38
C ARG A 68 -14.75 -7.76 -5.72
N ASP A 69 -15.82 -7.08 -6.12
CA ASP A 69 -16.46 -7.28 -7.43
C ASP A 69 -15.48 -7.03 -8.59
N ASN A 70 -14.64 -6.00 -8.44
CA ASN A 70 -13.41 -5.82 -9.21
C ASN A 70 -12.20 -6.04 -8.29
N GLN A 71 -11.44 -7.13 -8.49
CA GLN A 71 -10.25 -7.45 -7.68
C GLN A 71 -9.13 -6.42 -7.82
N ARG A 72 -9.16 -5.58 -8.87
CA ARG A 72 -8.23 -4.48 -9.12
C ARG A 72 -8.76 -3.15 -8.58
N SER A 73 -9.56 -3.22 -7.53
CA SER A 73 -10.08 -2.07 -6.80
C SER A 73 -10.16 -2.32 -5.29
N LEU A 74 -10.19 -1.25 -4.51
CA LEU A 74 -10.53 -1.32 -3.08
C LEU A 74 -11.23 -0.02 -2.63
N LEU A 75 -12.09 -0.12 -1.63
CA LEU A 75 -12.67 1.05 -0.97
C LEU A 75 -11.73 1.54 0.13
N VAL A 76 -11.57 2.86 0.21
CA VAL A 76 -10.76 3.54 1.22
C VAL A 76 -11.58 4.69 1.77
N THR A 77 -11.53 4.89 3.07
CA THR A 77 -12.19 6.02 3.72
C THR A 77 -11.19 7.10 4.12
N CYS A 78 -11.63 8.35 4.21
CA CYS A 78 -10.79 9.39 4.79
C CYS A 78 -10.50 9.09 6.29
N PRO A 79 -9.36 9.54 6.83
CA PRO A 79 -9.00 9.30 8.23
C PRO A 79 -9.80 10.17 9.22
N ASP A 80 -10.66 11.07 8.73
CA ASP A 80 -11.49 11.96 9.53
C ASP A 80 -12.87 11.33 9.77
N GLY A 81 -12.90 10.28 10.59
CA GLY A 81 -14.13 9.58 10.99
C GLY A 81 -14.85 8.85 9.86
N GLY A 82 -14.17 8.58 8.73
CA GLY A 82 -14.77 7.87 7.59
C GLY A 82 -15.88 8.65 6.90
N LYS A 83 -15.89 9.99 7.01
CA LYS A 83 -16.91 10.86 6.40
C LYS A 83 -16.99 10.73 4.88
N LEU A 84 -15.92 10.30 4.22
CA LEU A 84 -15.91 10.07 2.78
C LEU A 84 -15.38 8.66 2.50
N GLU A 85 -15.98 8.02 1.50
CA GLU A 85 -15.52 6.76 0.91
C GLU A 85 -15.08 7.00 -0.53
N PHE A 86 -13.95 6.41 -0.90
CA PHE A 86 -13.33 6.47 -2.22
C PHE A 86 -13.12 5.05 -2.73
N LYS A 87 -13.54 4.78 -3.96
CA LYS A 87 -13.15 3.58 -4.69
C LYS A 87 -11.86 3.87 -5.45
N ALA A 88 -10.77 3.22 -5.04
CA ALA A 88 -9.50 3.25 -5.75
C ALA A 88 -9.46 2.14 -6.79
N GLU A 89 -9.15 2.50 -8.03
CA GLU A 89 -9.06 1.62 -9.19
C GLU A 89 -7.77 1.91 -9.96
N ILE A 90 -7.28 0.91 -10.67
CA ILE A 90 -6.09 1.04 -11.51
C ILE A 90 -6.48 1.15 -12.98
N LEU A 91 -5.77 1.99 -13.73
CA LEU A 91 -5.99 2.16 -15.15
C LEU A 91 -4.90 1.42 -15.95
N ASP A 92 -5.32 0.79 -17.04
CA ASP A 92 -4.41 0.19 -18.02
C ASP A 92 -3.73 1.27 -18.88
N LYS A 93 -2.87 0.82 -19.81
CA LYS A 93 -2.11 1.72 -20.71
C LYS A 93 -3.01 2.52 -21.66
N GLN A 94 -4.26 2.11 -21.86
CA GLN A 94 -5.25 2.78 -22.69
C GLN A 94 -6.13 3.73 -21.85
N GLY A 95 -5.91 3.81 -20.53
CA GLY A 95 -6.69 4.63 -19.62
C GLY A 95 -8.03 4.01 -19.21
N LYS A 96 -8.25 2.72 -19.49
CA LYS A 96 -9.45 1.99 -19.05
C LYS A 96 -9.19 1.36 -17.68
N VAL A 97 -10.23 1.28 -16.85
CA VAL A 97 -10.17 0.56 -15.57
C VAL A 97 -9.84 -0.91 -15.82
N GLU A 98 -8.81 -1.43 -15.14
CA GLU A 98 -8.57 -2.87 -15.11
C GLU A 98 -9.70 -3.55 -14.33
N GLU A 99 -10.35 -4.52 -14.95
CA GLU A 99 -11.44 -5.27 -14.34
C GLU A 99 -11.07 -6.75 -14.25
N ILE A 100 -10.99 -7.26 -13.03
CA ILE A 100 -10.90 -8.69 -12.76
C ILE A 100 -12.12 -9.04 -11.90
N PRO A 101 -13.05 -9.89 -12.38
CA PRO A 101 -14.24 -10.27 -11.61
C PRO A 101 -13.87 -10.89 -10.27
N ARG A 102 -14.75 -10.76 -9.28
CA ARG A 102 -14.64 -11.42 -7.97
C ARG A 102 -14.21 -12.89 -8.10
N ASP A 103 -13.30 -13.32 -7.23
CA ASP A 103 -12.85 -14.72 -7.20
C ASP A 103 -13.93 -15.60 -6.53
N PRO A 104 -14.58 -16.53 -7.26
CA PRO A 104 -15.59 -17.41 -6.70
C PRO A 104 -15.01 -18.37 -5.64
N GLU A 105 -13.71 -18.65 -5.69
CA GLU A 105 -13.01 -19.52 -4.75
C GLU A 105 -12.44 -18.75 -3.53
N HIS A 106 -12.74 -17.46 -3.41
CA HIS A 106 -12.32 -16.68 -2.25
C HIS A 106 -13.07 -17.13 -0.98
N LYS A 107 -12.38 -17.92 -0.14
CA LYS A 107 -12.95 -18.51 1.09
C LYS A 107 -12.74 -17.69 2.37
N GLY A 108 -12.14 -16.50 2.25
CA GLY A 108 -11.86 -15.61 3.39
C GLY A 108 -10.41 -15.14 3.42
N PRO A 109 -9.97 -14.53 4.54
CA PRO A 109 -8.61 -14.05 4.65
C PRO A 109 -7.64 -15.22 4.51
N ASN A 110 -6.60 -15.02 3.69
CA ASN A 110 -5.46 -15.92 3.57
C ASN A 110 -4.20 -15.14 3.95
N PRO A 111 -4.03 -14.80 5.25
CA PRO A 111 -2.94 -13.95 5.71
C PRO A 111 -1.60 -14.58 5.35
N LYS A 112 -0.63 -13.79 4.88
CA LYS A 112 0.68 -14.29 4.47
C LYS A 112 1.70 -14.19 5.60
N LYS A 113 2.55 -15.20 5.73
CA LYS A 113 3.73 -15.12 6.59
C LYS A 113 4.75 -14.17 5.97
N MET A 114 5.25 -13.23 6.75
CA MET A 114 6.26 -12.26 6.33
C MET A 114 7.38 -12.16 7.36
N ILE A 115 8.59 -11.89 6.87
CA ILE A 115 9.77 -11.62 7.68
C ILE A 115 10.22 -10.18 7.43
N ILE A 116 10.47 -9.45 8.52
CA ILE A 116 11.14 -8.14 8.51
C ILE A 116 12.56 -8.36 9.05
N GLU A 117 13.57 -8.01 8.27
CA GLU A 117 14.99 -8.16 8.62
C GLU A 117 15.70 -6.81 8.54
N VAL A 118 16.54 -6.47 9.52
CA VAL A 118 17.46 -5.32 9.37
C VAL A 118 18.59 -5.71 8.44
N VAL A 119 18.66 -5.07 7.27
CA VAL A 119 19.72 -5.29 6.28
C VAL A 119 20.82 -4.23 6.33
N GLN A 120 20.54 -3.08 6.96
CA GLN A 120 21.53 -2.02 7.10
C GLN A 120 21.26 -1.19 8.36
N ALA A 121 22.34 -0.80 9.05
CA ALA A 121 22.31 0.15 10.15
C ALA A 121 23.43 1.18 9.97
N LYS A 122 23.06 2.45 9.75
CA LYS A 122 24.00 3.56 9.50
C LYS A 122 24.11 4.54 10.68
N GLY A 123 23.13 4.54 11.58
CA GLY A 123 23.08 5.47 12.70
C GLY A 123 22.55 4.84 13.98
N LYS A 124 22.20 5.69 14.95
CA LYS A 124 21.73 5.25 16.27
C LYS A 124 20.24 4.86 16.18
N CYS A 125 19.90 3.68 16.70
CA CYS A 125 18.51 3.26 16.88
C CYS A 125 18.19 3.21 18.38
N THR A 126 17.21 4.00 18.84
CA THR A 126 16.77 4.00 20.25
C THR A 126 16.14 2.67 20.67
N PHE A 127 15.55 1.93 19.72
CA PHE A 127 15.02 0.58 19.94
C PHE A 127 16.12 -0.51 19.93
N GLY A 128 17.37 -0.14 19.67
CA GLY A 128 18.51 -1.05 19.75
C GLY A 128 18.66 -2.02 18.58
N TYR A 129 17.96 -1.79 17.46
CA TYR A 129 18.02 -2.67 16.29
C TYR A 129 19.40 -2.72 15.64
N LYS A 130 19.79 -3.92 15.18
CA LYS A 130 21.08 -4.24 14.58
C LYS A 130 20.88 -5.07 13.31
N VAL A 131 21.86 -4.99 12.41
CA VAL A 131 21.87 -5.83 11.20
C VAL A 131 21.73 -7.31 11.57
N GLY A 132 20.83 -8.01 10.89
CA GLY A 132 20.50 -9.40 11.15
C GLY A 132 19.34 -9.63 12.12
N ASP A 133 18.87 -8.60 12.83
CA ASP A 133 17.64 -8.71 13.64
C ASP A 133 16.45 -9.05 12.74
N LYS A 134 15.62 -9.98 13.20
CA LYS A 134 14.48 -10.53 12.44
C LYS A 134 13.23 -10.58 13.28
N TRP A 135 12.11 -10.25 12.62
CA TRP A 135 10.78 -10.41 13.18
C TRP A 135 9.87 -11.10 12.17
N GLU A 136 9.00 -11.96 12.66
CA GLU A 136 7.96 -12.60 11.87
C GLU A 136 6.61 -11.95 12.15
N THR A 137 5.78 -11.84 11.11
CA THR A 137 4.36 -11.51 11.24
C THR A 137 3.51 -12.37 10.32
N GLN A 138 2.24 -12.54 10.68
CA GLN A 138 1.23 -13.19 9.86
C GLN A 138 0.17 -12.17 9.45
N GLY A 139 0.08 -11.90 8.15
CA GLY A 139 -0.77 -10.85 7.59
C GLY A 139 -0.40 -9.48 8.10
N LEU A 140 -1.40 -8.70 8.53
CA LEU A 140 -1.22 -7.30 8.94
C LEU A 140 -1.13 -7.14 10.47
N LYS A 141 -0.76 -8.20 11.19
CA LYS A 141 -0.63 -8.16 12.65
C LYS A 141 0.55 -7.27 13.05
N CYS A 142 0.33 -6.41 14.05
CA CYS A 142 1.43 -5.72 14.72
C CYS A 142 2.34 -6.74 15.42
N ILE A 143 3.65 -6.49 15.35
CA ILE A 143 4.66 -7.34 15.97
C ILE A 143 4.88 -6.85 17.41
N PRO A 144 4.70 -7.70 18.45
CA PRO A 144 4.92 -7.29 19.84
C PRO A 144 6.31 -6.73 20.06
N GLY A 145 6.41 -5.55 20.69
CA GLY A 145 7.68 -4.87 20.98
C GLY A 145 8.39 -4.27 19.77
N PHE A 146 7.81 -4.34 18.57
CA PHE A 146 8.39 -3.71 17.39
C PHE A 146 8.11 -2.19 17.39
N CYS A 147 9.06 -1.42 16.87
CA CYS A 147 8.99 0.03 16.81
C CYS A 147 7.79 0.45 15.96
N GLY A 148 6.83 1.17 16.56
CA GLY A 148 5.62 1.60 15.87
C GLY A 148 5.91 2.51 14.67
N ALA A 149 6.95 3.35 14.75
CA ALA A 149 7.37 4.18 13.62
C ALA A 149 7.96 3.35 12.47
N ALA A 150 8.71 2.30 12.78
CA ALA A 150 9.21 1.37 11.75
C ALA A 150 8.07 0.53 11.15
N PHE A 151 7.10 0.12 11.98
CA PHE A 151 5.91 -0.60 11.49
C PHE A 151 5.11 0.25 10.52
N HIS A 152 4.91 1.52 10.85
CA HIS A 152 4.21 2.49 10.02
C HIS A 152 4.85 2.65 8.64
N THR A 153 6.18 2.77 8.56
CA THR A 153 6.88 2.86 7.26
C THR A 153 6.94 1.52 6.52
N ALA A 154 6.94 0.39 7.22
CA ALA A 154 6.86 -0.94 6.62
C ALA A 154 5.44 -1.32 6.15
N PHE A 155 4.40 -0.69 6.68
CA PHE A 155 3.02 -1.09 6.47
C PHE A 155 2.59 -1.15 5.00
N PRO A 156 2.94 -0.18 4.12
CA PRO A 156 2.60 -0.29 2.70
C PRO A 156 3.18 -1.54 2.03
N ALA A 157 4.43 -1.92 2.37
CA ALA A 157 5.06 -3.12 1.86
C ALA A 157 4.42 -4.40 2.42
N LEU A 158 4.15 -4.44 3.74
CA LEU A 158 3.44 -5.54 4.38
C LEU A 158 2.04 -5.74 3.77
N PHE A 159 1.32 -4.65 3.54
CA PHE A 159 0.00 -4.65 2.92
C PHE A 159 0.06 -5.18 1.49
N ALA A 160 0.95 -4.65 0.66
CA ALA A 160 1.13 -5.08 -0.72
C ALA A 160 1.47 -6.58 -0.81
N LEU A 161 2.47 -7.03 -0.06
CA LEU A 161 2.88 -8.43 -0.03
C LEU A 161 1.78 -9.34 0.52
N ASN A 162 1.03 -8.93 1.53
CA ASN A 162 -0.09 -9.75 2.04
C ASN A 162 -1.16 -10.01 0.97
N PHE A 163 -1.39 -9.06 0.04
CA PHE A 163 -2.41 -9.16 -1.01
C PHE A 163 -1.88 -9.56 -2.39
N GLY A 164 -0.70 -10.18 -2.45
CA GLY A 164 -0.22 -10.80 -3.69
C GLY A 164 0.60 -9.89 -4.60
N ALA A 165 0.95 -8.67 -4.17
CA ALA A 165 1.83 -7.80 -4.95
C ALA A 165 3.19 -8.46 -5.21
N ARG A 166 3.85 -8.02 -6.29
CA ARG A 166 5.21 -8.42 -6.69
C ARG A 166 6.02 -7.19 -7.11
N PHE A 167 7.21 -7.02 -6.54
CA PHE A 167 8.09 -5.88 -6.82
C PHE A 167 9.02 -6.18 -7.99
N PHE A 168 8.60 -5.86 -9.22
CA PHE A 168 9.32 -6.20 -10.47
C PHE A 168 10.73 -5.59 -10.62
N PHE A 169 11.05 -4.59 -9.80
CA PHE A 169 12.34 -3.91 -9.77
C PHE A 169 13.30 -4.49 -8.72
N MET A 170 12.86 -5.50 -7.95
CA MET A 170 13.67 -6.22 -6.97
C MET A 170 14.17 -7.54 -7.56
N SER A 171 15.32 -8.01 -7.07
CA SER A 171 15.88 -9.32 -7.48
C SER A 171 15.00 -10.49 -7.01
N ASP A 172 14.41 -10.37 -5.83
CA ASP A 172 13.36 -11.23 -5.33
C ASP A 172 12.02 -10.48 -5.34
N LEU A 173 11.14 -10.89 -6.26
CA LEU A 173 9.83 -10.30 -6.49
C LEU A 173 8.91 -10.32 -5.27
N ASP A 174 9.16 -11.21 -4.31
CA ASP A 174 8.38 -11.37 -3.07
C ASP A 174 9.00 -10.59 -1.90
N SER A 175 9.95 -9.68 -2.18
CA SER A 175 10.61 -8.87 -1.16
C SER A 175 10.92 -7.44 -1.59
N ILE A 176 11.11 -6.56 -0.61
CA ILE A 176 11.61 -5.19 -0.78
C ILE A 176 12.59 -4.86 0.33
N ASP A 177 13.79 -4.39 -0.01
CA ASP A 177 14.91 -4.13 0.91
C ASP A 177 15.25 -2.64 1.06
N THR A 178 14.29 -1.77 0.74
CA THR A 178 14.41 -0.31 0.82
C THR A 178 13.49 0.32 1.87
N VAL A 179 12.78 -0.49 2.66
CA VAL A 179 11.90 0.02 3.72
C VAL A 179 12.77 0.72 4.77
N THR A 180 12.56 2.03 4.92
CA THR A 180 13.50 2.88 5.65
C THR A 180 12.86 3.43 6.92
N CYS A 181 13.62 3.42 8.01
CA CYS A 181 13.25 4.10 9.25
C CYS A 181 13.00 5.59 8.99
N PRO A 182 11.91 6.18 9.49
CA PRO A 182 11.63 7.61 9.26
C PRO A 182 12.64 8.52 9.97
N ASP A 183 13.34 8.00 10.98
CA ASP A 183 14.41 8.72 11.70
C ASP A 183 15.73 8.65 10.92
N GLY A 184 15.87 9.58 9.96
CA GLY A 184 17.11 9.81 9.20
C GLY A 184 17.59 8.64 8.33
N GLY A 185 16.76 7.60 8.15
CA GLY A 185 17.16 6.37 7.48
C GLY A 185 18.26 5.59 8.20
N ASN A 186 18.32 5.72 9.53
CA ASN A 186 19.33 5.06 10.37
C ASN A 186 19.29 3.53 10.24
N ILE A 187 18.10 2.96 10.00
CA ILE A 187 17.86 1.52 9.82
C ILE A 187 17.13 1.31 8.50
N ILE A 188 17.59 0.33 7.70
CA ILE A 188 16.89 -0.16 6.51
C ILE A 188 16.49 -1.62 6.73
N PHE A 189 15.24 -1.91 6.39
CA PHE A 189 14.60 -3.21 6.54
C PHE A 189 14.36 -3.86 5.18
N LYS A 190 14.55 -5.17 5.14
CA LYS A 190 13.99 -6.05 4.12
C LYS A 190 12.72 -6.69 4.61
N VAL A 191 11.63 -6.54 3.86
CA VAL A 191 10.36 -7.22 4.09
C VAL A 191 10.22 -8.29 3.03
N THR A 192 9.99 -9.54 3.44
CA THR A 192 9.88 -10.70 2.54
C THR A 192 8.60 -11.46 2.83
N ARG A 193 7.81 -11.78 1.79
CA ARG A 193 6.72 -12.75 1.87
C ARG A 193 7.28 -14.15 1.76
N ILE A 194 6.99 -14.99 2.75
CA ILE A 194 7.37 -16.39 2.70
C ILE A 194 6.32 -17.15 1.89
N GLN A 195 6.76 -17.81 0.82
CA GLN A 195 5.89 -18.76 0.11
C GLN A 195 5.65 -19.96 1.02
N GLU A 196 4.40 -20.17 1.41
CA GLU A 196 3.97 -21.43 2.02
C GLU A 196 4.06 -22.50 0.92
N ARG A 197 4.93 -23.50 1.12
CA ARG A 197 4.92 -24.70 0.27
C ARG A 197 3.52 -25.32 0.37
N LYS A 198 2.80 -25.34 -0.75
CA LYS A 198 1.55 -26.10 -0.87
C LYS A 198 1.84 -27.59 -0.90
#